data_AF-A0A7Y2YPK5-F1
#
_entry.id   AF-A0A7Y2YPK5-F1
#
_cell.length_a   1.000
_cell.length_b   1.000
_cell.length_c   1.000
_cell.angle_alpha   90.00
_cell.angle_beta   90.00
_cell.angle_gamma   90.00
#
_symmetry.space_group_name_H-M   'P 1'
#
loop_
_entity.id
_entity.type
_entity.pdbx_description
1 polymer ?
#
loop_
_entity_poly.entity_id
_entity_poly.type
_entity_poly.pdbx_seq_one_letter_code
_entity_poly.pdbx_strand_id
1 'polypeptide(L)'
;MKTIILCISLLLTLSLTAQEVEKDGKVYEVKKEKVYLDGKDITETLSPETKKAILAEAALILEKQELEEKAEEEAKKLEKETKKAEKAKKKAEKAQKEAEKKLKKVQKALKEKQNAEEAVLKAQENLEEAQKKYERQKRKGKLSPNDEEKWLDKIDKLRDRLDSARKKLKKL
;
A
#
# COMPACT_ATOMS: atom_id res chain seq x y z
N MET A 1 -13.47 33.24 -18.93
CA MET A 1 -13.46 31.80 -19.33
C MET A 1 -14.56 30.99 -18.65
N LYS A 2 -14.81 31.15 -17.34
CA LYS A 2 -15.89 30.43 -16.61
C LYS A 2 -17.30 30.63 -17.20
N THR A 3 -17.63 31.84 -17.67
CA THR A 3 -18.93 32.16 -18.28
C THR A 3 -19.09 31.63 -19.70
N ILE A 4 -18.00 31.60 -20.48
CA ILE A 4 -18.00 31.10 -21.87
C ILE A 4 -18.23 29.58 -21.91
N ILE A 5 -17.62 28.83 -20.99
CA ILE A 5 -17.82 27.38 -20.87
C ILE A 5 -19.27 27.06 -20.45
N LEU A 6 -19.86 27.89 -19.57
CA LEU A 6 -21.27 27.76 -19.13
C LEU A 6 -22.26 28.01 -20.29
N CYS A 7 -21.97 28.98 -21.16
CA CYS A 7 -22.80 29.27 -22.34
C CYS A 7 -22.72 28.16 -23.41
N ILE A 8 -21.56 27.53 -23.59
CA ILE A 8 -21.38 26.42 -24.54
C ILE A 8 -22.10 25.16 -24.05
N SER A 9 -22.06 24.87 -22.74
CA SER A 9 -22.84 23.76 -22.17
C SER A 9 -24.35 23.98 -22.26
N LEU A 10 -24.82 25.22 -22.20
CA LEU A 10 -26.25 25.56 -22.31
C LEU A 10 -26.75 25.52 -23.77
N LEU A 11 -25.90 25.88 -24.73
CA LEU A 11 -26.20 25.80 -26.17
C LEU A 11 -26.23 24.35 -26.68
N LEU A 12 -25.42 23.46 -26.12
CA LEU A 12 -25.42 22.04 -26.49
C LEU A 12 -26.64 21.27 -25.96
N THR A 13 -27.25 21.73 -24.86
CA THR A 13 -28.49 21.13 -24.32
C THR A 13 -29.77 21.51 -25.08
N LEU A 14 -29.69 22.44 -26.05
CA LEU A 14 -30.82 22.88 -26.89
C LEU A 14 -30.94 22.10 -28.21
N SER A 15 -29.98 21.23 -28.54
CA SER A 15 -30.08 20.27 -29.63
C SER A 15 -31.04 19.16 -29.20
N LEU A 16 -32.33 19.46 -29.36
CA LEU A 16 -33.46 18.57 -29.15
C LEU A 16 -33.13 17.14 -29.59
N THR A 17 -33.38 16.21 -28.68
CA THR A 17 -33.48 14.75 -28.83
C THR A 17 -34.04 14.31 -30.18
N ALA A 18 -33.19 14.27 -31.19
CA ALA A 18 -33.48 13.81 -32.54
C ALA A 18 -32.63 12.56 -32.75
N GLN A 19 -33.29 11.43 -32.96
CA GLN A 19 -32.59 10.18 -33.19
C GLN A 19 -32.55 9.89 -34.67
N GLU A 20 -31.36 9.88 -35.25
CA GLU A 20 -31.15 9.57 -36.65
C GLU A 20 -31.21 8.05 -36.86
N VAL A 21 -32.00 7.61 -37.83
CA VAL A 21 -32.16 6.21 -38.23
C VAL A 21 -31.96 6.11 -39.72
N GLU A 22 -31.03 5.27 -40.17
CA GLU A 22 -30.80 5.00 -41.58
C GLU A 22 -31.66 3.81 -42.04
N LYS A 23 -32.52 4.01 -43.04
CA LYS A 23 -33.32 2.94 -43.63
C LYS A 23 -33.46 3.15 -45.13
N ASP A 24 -33.20 2.11 -45.91
CA ASP A 24 -33.23 2.14 -47.38
C ASP A 24 -32.35 3.26 -48.00
N GLY A 25 -31.20 3.55 -47.38
CA GLY A 25 -30.25 4.59 -47.81
C GLY A 25 -30.70 6.03 -47.56
N LYS A 26 -31.77 6.23 -46.77
CA LYS A 26 -32.27 7.54 -46.33
C LYS A 26 -32.12 7.68 -44.82
N VAL A 27 -31.68 8.85 -44.38
CA VAL A 27 -31.54 9.19 -42.96
C VAL A 27 -32.81 9.88 -42.50
N TYR A 28 -33.50 9.28 -41.54
CA TYR A 28 -34.71 9.82 -40.94
C TYR A 28 -34.42 10.34 -39.54
N GLU A 29 -34.93 11.53 -39.20
CA GLU A 29 -34.89 12.05 -37.83
C GLU A 29 -36.18 11.66 -37.10
N VAL A 30 -36.05 10.97 -35.97
CA VAL A 30 -37.18 10.61 -35.09
C VAL A 30 -37.24 11.57 -33.91
N LYS A 31 -38.37 12.28 -33.76
CA LYS A 31 -38.65 13.18 -32.62
C LYS A 31 -40.06 12.94 -32.12
N LYS A 32 -40.23 12.51 -30.86
CA LYS A 32 -41.56 12.31 -30.23
C LYS A 32 -42.55 11.56 -31.13
N GLU A 33 -42.16 10.38 -31.62
CA GLU A 33 -42.95 9.50 -32.51
C GLU A 33 -43.23 10.02 -33.93
N LYS A 34 -42.71 11.20 -34.28
CA LYS A 34 -42.76 11.74 -35.64
C LYS A 34 -41.47 11.43 -36.38
N VAL A 35 -41.62 11.13 -37.68
CA VAL A 35 -40.53 10.81 -38.60
C VAL A 35 -40.37 11.98 -39.57
N TYR A 36 -39.16 12.55 -39.59
CA TYR A 36 -38.79 13.65 -40.47
C TYR A 36 -37.75 13.18 -41.48
N LEU A 37 -37.84 13.69 -42.70
CA LEU A 37 -36.82 13.54 -43.75
C LEU A 37 -36.50 14.94 -44.26
N ASP A 38 -35.22 15.32 -44.24
CA ASP A 38 -34.75 16.66 -44.62
C ASP A 38 -35.50 17.80 -43.90
N GLY A 39 -35.86 17.58 -42.62
CA GLY A 39 -36.62 18.54 -41.80
C GLY A 39 -38.12 18.61 -42.07
N LYS A 40 -38.66 17.82 -43.01
CA LYS A 40 -40.10 17.77 -43.33
C LYS A 40 -40.77 16.58 -42.63
N ASP A 41 -41.90 16.84 -41.94
CA ASP A 41 -42.72 15.80 -41.30
C ASP A 41 -43.36 14.92 -42.38
N ILE A 42 -42.95 13.65 -42.44
CA ILE A 42 -43.47 12.65 -43.38
C ILE A 42 -44.18 11.50 -42.66
N THR A 43 -44.59 11.75 -41.41
CA THR A 43 -45.16 10.74 -40.52
C THR A 43 -46.45 10.11 -41.04
N GLU A 44 -47.25 10.87 -41.82
CA GLU A 44 -48.53 10.43 -42.38
C GLU A 44 -48.42 9.92 -43.83
N THR A 45 -47.36 10.29 -44.54
CA THR A 45 -47.10 9.84 -45.93
C THR A 45 -46.32 8.53 -45.98
N LEU A 46 -45.74 8.11 -44.85
CA LEU A 46 -45.06 6.82 -44.72
C LEU A 46 -46.05 5.65 -44.62
N SER A 47 -45.68 4.53 -45.24
CA SER A 47 -46.32 3.25 -44.98
C SER A 47 -46.31 2.95 -43.47
N PRO A 48 -47.41 2.42 -42.91
CA PRO A 48 -47.47 2.05 -41.49
C PRO A 48 -46.41 1.01 -41.11
N GLU A 49 -45.97 0.18 -42.06
CA GLU A 49 -44.89 -0.80 -41.85
C GLU A 49 -43.53 -0.12 -41.73
N THR A 50 -43.20 0.80 -42.65
CA THR A 50 -41.93 1.55 -42.64
C THR A 50 -41.83 2.44 -41.41
N LYS A 51 -42.93 3.09 -41.01
CA LYS A 51 -42.98 3.94 -39.82
C LYS A 51 -42.68 3.15 -38.55
N LYS A 52 -43.33 1.98 -38.39
CA LYS A 52 -43.05 1.07 -37.26
C LYS A 52 -41.60 0.62 -37.25
N ALA A 53 -41.03 0.31 -38.42
CA ALA A 53 -39.66 -0.16 -38.53
C ALA A 53 -38.62 0.91 -38.19
N ILE A 54 -38.88 2.19 -38.50
CA ILE A 54 -38.00 3.32 -38.13
C ILE A 54 -38.09 3.61 -36.62
N LEU A 55 -39.30 3.63 -36.07
CA LEU A 55 -39.51 3.86 -34.63
C LEU A 55 -38.90 2.75 -33.77
N ALA A 56 -39.03 1.49 -34.21
CA ALA A 56 -38.41 0.35 -33.53
C ALA A 56 -36.88 0.43 -33.53
N GLU A 57 -36.29 0.88 -34.63
CA GLU A 57 -34.84 1.03 -34.77
C GLU A 57 -34.30 2.20 -33.93
N ALA A 58 -35.02 3.33 -33.87
CA ALA A 58 -34.72 4.43 -32.95
C ALA A 58 -34.75 3.96 -31.49
N ALA A 59 -35.77 3.19 -31.09
CA ALA A 59 -35.88 2.64 -29.74
C ALA A 59 -34.70 1.72 -29.39
N LEU A 60 -34.25 0.89 -30.35
CA LEU A 60 -33.07 0.03 -30.16
C LEU A 60 -31.76 0.82 -30.02
N ILE A 61 -31.59 1.92 -30.75
CA ILE A 61 -30.40 2.79 -30.62
C ILE A 61 -30.41 3.47 -29.25
N LEU A 62 -31.56 3.95 -28.78
CA LEU A 62 -31.69 4.58 -27.47
C LEU A 62 -31.35 3.58 -26.34
N GLU A 63 -31.91 2.37 -26.42
CA GLU A 63 -31.63 1.31 -25.44
C GLU A 63 -30.14 0.95 -25.40
N LYS A 64 -29.48 0.87 -26.57
CA LYS A 64 -28.02 0.64 -26.65
C LYS A 64 -27.21 1.77 -26.03
N GLN A 65 -27.57 3.03 -26.31
CA GLN A 65 -26.89 4.20 -25.73
C GLN A 65 -27.04 4.24 -24.20
N GLU A 66 -28.23 3.97 -23.67
CA GLU A 66 -28.43 3.89 -22.22
C GLU A 66 -27.64 2.75 -21.57
N LEU A 67 -27.52 1.61 -22.26
CA LEU A 67 -26.72 0.47 -21.79
C LEU A 67 -25.22 0.80 -21.81
N GLU A 68 -24.73 1.45 -22.86
CA GLU A 68 -23.34 1.88 -22.96
C GLU A 68 -22.99 2.95 -21.91
N GLU A 69 -23.88 3.92 -21.67
CA GLU A 69 -23.68 4.95 -20.66
C GLU A 69 -23.64 4.35 -19.24
N LYS A 70 -24.56 3.42 -18.93
CA LYS A 70 -24.54 2.67 -17.66
C LYS A 70 -23.26 1.85 -17.52
N ALA A 71 -22.82 1.17 -18.58
CA ALA A 71 -21.58 0.40 -18.58
C ALA A 71 -20.35 1.30 -18.39
N GLU A 72 -20.31 2.49 -19.01
CA GLU A 72 -19.21 3.45 -18.86
C GLU A 72 -19.19 4.05 -17.45
N GLU A 73 -20.35 4.37 -16.86
CA GLU A 73 -20.44 4.80 -15.48
C GLU A 73 -19.94 3.74 -14.49
N GLU A 74 -20.36 2.49 -14.68
CA GLU A 74 -19.91 1.37 -13.87
C GLU A 74 -18.41 1.15 -14.02
N ALA A 75 -17.87 1.18 -15.24
CA ALA A 75 -16.45 1.09 -15.50
C ALA A 75 -15.66 2.23 -14.81
N LYS A 76 -16.15 3.48 -14.88
CA LYS A 76 -15.54 4.62 -14.18
C LYS A 76 -15.60 4.48 -12.66
N LYS A 77 -16.68 3.92 -12.10
CA LYS A 77 -16.79 3.64 -10.65
C LYS A 77 -15.78 2.58 -10.25
N LEU A 78 -15.70 1.48 -11.01
CA LEU A 78 -14.77 0.37 -10.77
C LEU A 78 -13.31 0.82 -10.89
N GLU A 79 -12.97 1.65 -11.87
CA GLU A 79 -11.63 2.22 -12.05
C GLU A 79 -11.24 3.13 -10.86
N LYS A 80 -12.18 3.96 -10.37
CA LYS A 80 -11.94 4.79 -9.18
C LYS A 80 -11.73 3.94 -7.93
N GLU A 81 -12.49 2.87 -7.76
CA GLU A 81 -12.36 1.96 -6.62
C GLU A 81 -11.05 1.17 -6.66
N THR A 82 -10.69 0.62 -7.82
CA THR A 82 -9.41 -0.10 -8.00
C THR A 82 -8.22 0.82 -7.75
N LYS A 83 -8.23 2.07 -8.26
CA LYS A 83 -7.21 3.08 -7.96
C LYS A 83 -7.11 3.42 -6.47
N LYS A 84 -8.24 3.50 -5.75
CA LYS A 84 -8.25 3.71 -4.29
C LYS A 84 -7.67 2.51 -3.55
N ALA A 85 -8.09 1.29 -3.93
CA ALA A 85 -7.61 0.05 -3.34
C ALA A 85 -6.11 -0.16 -3.56
N GLU A 86 -5.59 0.15 -4.76
CA GLU A 86 -4.17 0.06 -5.06
C GLU A 86 -3.35 1.06 -4.23
N LYS A 87 -3.81 2.32 -4.12
CA LYS A 87 -3.17 3.32 -3.25
C LYS A 87 -3.17 2.89 -1.79
N ALA A 88 -4.26 2.29 -1.31
CA ALA A 88 -4.36 1.77 0.05
C ALA A 88 -3.38 0.61 0.28
N LYS A 89 -3.33 -0.38 -0.64
CA LYS A 89 -2.36 -1.49 -0.60
C LYS A 89 -0.92 -0.99 -0.58
N LYS A 90 -0.56 -0.02 -1.45
CA LYS A 90 0.79 0.56 -1.51
C LYS A 90 1.18 1.29 -0.22
N LYS A 91 0.23 1.98 0.43
CA LYS A 91 0.47 2.60 1.74
C LYS A 91 0.66 1.55 2.84
N ALA A 92 -0.19 0.53 2.86
CA ALA A 92 -0.08 -0.57 3.82
C ALA A 92 1.25 -1.32 3.69
N GLU A 93 1.69 -1.60 2.46
CA GLU A 93 2.96 -2.27 2.20
C GLU A 93 4.17 -1.44 2.67
N LYS A 94 4.15 -0.12 2.43
CA LYS A 94 5.19 0.78 2.94
C LYS A 94 5.22 0.79 4.47
N ALA A 95 4.06 0.89 5.11
CA ALA A 95 3.94 0.87 6.57
C ALA A 95 4.44 -0.45 7.15
N GLN A 96 4.12 -1.60 6.54
CA GLN A 96 4.64 -2.90 6.95
C GLN A 96 6.17 -2.97 6.81
N LYS A 97 6.73 -2.52 5.67
CA LYS A 97 8.20 -2.50 5.46
C LYS A 97 8.92 -1.63 6.49
N GLU A 98 8.34 -0.49 6.87
CA GLU A 98 8.91 0.37 7.92
C GLU A 98 8.81 -0.26 9.30
N ALA A 99 7.67 -0.88 9.63
CA ALA A 99 7.48 -1.61 10.88
C ALA A 99 8.47 -2.79 10.99
N GLU A 100 8.64 -3.57 9.94
CA GLU A 100 9.60 -4.68 9.88
C GLU A 100 11.04 -4.19 10.08
N LYS A 101 11.44 -3.08 9.43
CA LYS A 101 12.75 -2.48 9.64
C LYS A 101 12.96 -2.02 11.09
N LYS A 102 11.94 -1.43 11.72
CA LYS A 102 11.99 -1.02 13.13
C LYS A 102 12.13 -2.23 14.05
N LEU A 103 11.31 -3.26 13.85
CA LEU A 103 11.39 -4.52 14.60
C LEU A 103 12.76 -5.18 14.46
N LYS A 104 13.33 -5.23 13.25
CA LYS A 104 14.66 -5.79 13.02
C LYS A 104 15.76 -5.01 13.73
N LYS A 105 15.66 -3.68 13.82
CA LYS A 105 16.60 -2.85 14.59
C LYS A 105 16.48 -3.11 16.09
N VAL A 106 15.25 -3.19 16.61
CA VAL A 106 14.99 -3.49 18.03
C VAL A 106 15.50 -4.89 18.38
N GLN A 107 15.22 -5.90 17.56
CA GLN A 107 15.73 -7.27 17.78
C GLN A 107 17.26 -7.33 17.77
N LYS A 108 17.92 -6.61 16.86
CA LYS A 108 19.39 -6.51 16.85
C LYS A 108 19.93 -5.87 18.13
N ALA A 109 19.34 -4.75 18.55
CA ALA A 109 19.74 -4.07 19.78
C ALA A 109 19.51 -4.94 21.03
N LEU A 110 18.38 -5.66 21.10
CA LEU A 110 18.11 -6.62 22.18
C LEU A 110 19.14 -7.76 22.19
N LYS A 111 19.43 -8.33 21.03
CA LYS A 111 20.43 -9.40 20.91
C LYS A 111 21.83 -8.92 21.32
N GLU A 112 22.19 -7.69 20.95
CA GLU A 112 23.47 -7.08 21.35
C GLU A 112 23.54 -6.86 22.86
N LYS A 113 22.44 -6.40 23.50
CA LYS A 113 22.33 -6.28 24.95
C LYS A 113 22.43 -7.63 25.65
N GLN A 114 21.70 -8.63 25.19
CA GLN A 114 21.75 -9.99 25.74
C GLN A 114 23.17 -10.58 25.67
N ASN A 115 23.84 -10.45 24.53
CA ASN A 115 25.22 -10.92 24.39
C ASN A 115 26.19 -10.16 25.32
N ALA A 116 25.98 -8.85 25.52
CA ALA A 116 26.79 -8.05 26.42
C ALA A 116 26.54 -8.42 27.90
N GLU A 117 25.30 -8.69 28.28
CA GLU A 117 24.94 -9.21 29.62
C GLU A 117 25.57 -10.58 29.86
N GLU A 118 25.47 -11.51 28.90
CA GLU A 118 26.10 -12.83 28.98
C GLU A 118 27.62 -12.73 29.11
N ALA A 119 28.26 -11.79 28.39
CA ALA A 119 29.68 -11.55 28.52
C ALA A 119 30.08 -11.03 29.91
N VAL A 120 29.25 -10.17 30.53
CA VAL A 120 29.46 -9.70 31.90
C VAL A 120 29.33 -10.87 32.89
N LEU A 121 28.29 -11.69 32.75
CA LEU A 121 28.07 -12.86 33.60
C LEU A 121 29.26 -13.83 33.53
N LYS A 122 29.68 -14.22 32.32
CA LYS A 122 30.85 -15.09 32.13
C LYS A 122 32.13 -14.48 32.69
N ALA A 123 32.35 -13.18 32.54
CA ALA A 123 33.52 -12.52 33.11
C ALA A 123 33.49 -12.55 34.65
N GLN A 124 32.31 -12.38 35.25
CA GLN A 124 32.10 -12.44 36.69
C GLN A 124 32.31 -13.86 37.23
N GLU A 125 31.75 -14.89 36.59
CA GLU A 125 31.95 -16.29 36.95
C GLU A 125 33.44 -16.68 36.90
N ASN A 126 34.14 -16.29 35.84
CA ASN A 126 35.58 -16.58 35.70
C ASN A 126 36.41 -15.90 36.80
N LEU A 127 36.08 -14.66 37.16
CA LEU A 127 36.74 -13.94 38.25
C LEU A 127 36.50 -14.65 39.58
N GLU A 128 35.26 -15.02 39.87
CA GLU A 128 34.87 -15.69 41.11
C GLU A 128 35.54 -17.07 41.23
N GLU A 129 35.58 -17.84 40.14
CA GLU A 129 36.31 -19.11 40.11
C GLU A 129 37.80 -18.95 40.35
N ALA A 130 38.42 -17.94 39.75
CA ALA A 130 39.84 -17.66 39.94
C ALA A 130 40.13 -17.27 41.40
N GLN A 131 39.30 -16.41 41.99
CA GLN A 131 39.38 -16.03 43.41
C GLN A 131 39.21 -17.25 44.32
N LYS A 132 38.19 -18.09 44.09
CA LYS A 132 37.97 -19.33 44.86
C LYS A 132 39.16 -20.29 44.77
N LYS A 133 39.74 -20.47 43.58
CA LYS A 133 40.91 -21.35 43.37
C LYS A 133 42.14 -20.79 44.09
N TYR A 134 42.39 -19.48 43.98
CA TYR A 134 43.47 -18.80 44.68
C TYR A 134 43.35 -18.94 46.20
N GLU A 135 42.19 -18.59 46.78
CA GLU A 135 41.95 -18.71 48.22
C GLU A 135 42.14 -20.14 48.73
N ARG A 136 41.62 -21.13 47.99
CA ARG A 136 41.76 -22.54 48.33
C ARG A 136 43.23 -22.96 48.39
N GLN A 137 44.03 -22.55 47.41
CA GLN A 137 45.44 -22.93 47.33
C GLN A 137 46.28 -22.18 48.38
N LYS A 138 45.94 -20.92 48.66
CA LYS A 138 46.55 -20.11 49.73
C LYS A 138 46.28 -20.72 51.10
N ARG A 139 45.05 -21.13 51.40
CA ARG A 139 44.68 -21.84 52.64
C ARG A 139 45.41 -23.18 52.80
N LYS A 140 45.75 -23.85 51.71
CA LYS A 140 46.49 -25.12 51.73
C LYS A 140 48.01 -24.93 51.85
N GLY A 141 48.52 -23.69 51.90
CA GLY A 141 49.96 -23.41 51.92
C GLY A 141 50.70 -23.86 50.65
N LYS A 142 49.98 -24.03 49.53
CA LYS A 142 50.52 -24.58 48.27
C LYS A 142 51.01 -23.49 47.30
N LEU A 143 51.06 -22.23 47.72
CA LEU A 143 51.57 -21.14 46.88
C LEU A 143 52.98 -20.76 47.31
N SER A 144 53.90 -20.80 46.36
CA SER A 144 55.16 -20.07 46.48
C SER A 144 54.92 -18.57 46.29
N PRO A 145 55.81 -17.68 46.77
CA PRO A 145 55.69 -16.24 46.57
C PRO A 145 55.53 -15.83 45.09
N ASN A 146 56.25 -16.50 44.19
CA ASN A 146 56.17 -16.28 42.74
C ASN A 146 54.82 -16.73 42.14
N ASP A 147 54.23 -17.82 42.67
CA ASP A 147 52.91 -18.26 42.23
C ASP A 147 51.80 -17.34 42.76
N GLU A 148 51.98 -16.74 43.93
CA GLU A 148 51.05 -15.74 44.50
C GLU A 148 50.98 -14.50 43.62
N GLU A 149 52.12 -14.00 43.17
CA GLU A 149 52.19 -12.89 42.22
C GLU A 149 51.46 -13.22 40.90
N LYS A 150 51.69 -14.40 40.33
CA LYS A 150 50.98 -14.84 39.10
C LYS A 150 49.48 -14.97 39.28
N TRP A 151 49.02 -15.42 40.45
CA TRP A 151 47.58 -15.52 40.74
C TRP A 151 46.94 -14.14 40.90
N LEU A 152 47.61 -13.21 41.56
CA LEU A 152 47.16 -11.83 41.70
C LEU A 152 47.06 -11.14 40.33
N ASP A 153 48.11 -11.23 39.50
CA ASP A 153 48.11 -10.70 38.12
C ASP A 153 46.96 -11.30 37.28
N LYS A 154 46.70 -12.60 37.42
CA LYS A 154 45.57 -13.26 36.74
C LYS A 154 44.22 -12.72 37.21
N ILE A 155 44.03 -12.50 38.51
CA ILE A 155 42.80 -11.96 39.08
C ILE A 155 42.58 -10.51 38.63
N ASP A 156 43.63 -9.69 38.62
CA ASP A 156 43.55 -8.30 38.13
C ASP A 156 43.19 -8.25 36.65
N LYS A 157 43.81 -9.09 35.81
CA LYS A 157 43.42 -9.22 34.39
C LYS A 157 41.97 -9.64 34.19
N LEU A 158 41.43 -10.50 35.06
CA LEU A 158 40.02 -10.92 35.00
C LEU A 158 39.08 -9.78 35.46
N ARG A 159 39.50 -9.00 36.46
CA ARG A 159 38.77 -7.81 36.93
C ARG A 159 38.69 -6.76 35.83
N ASP A 160 39.80 -6.48 35.15
CA ASP A 160 39.85 -5.56 34.01
C ASP A 160 38.92 -5.99 32.86
N ARG A 161 38.84 -7.30 32.61
CA ARG A 161 37.91 -7.87 31.62
C ARG A 161 36.45 -7.68 32.03
N LEU A 162 36.12 -7.89 33.30
CA LEU A 162 34.78 -7.65 33.83
C LEU A 162 34.39 -6.16 33.72
N ASP A 163 35.29 -5.26 34.10
CA ASP A 163 35.05 -3.82 34.01
C ASP A 163 34.92 -3.35 32.56
N SER A 164 35.71 -3.92 31.65
CA SER A 164 35.59 -3.68 30.21
C SER A 164 34.24 -4.17 29.66
N ALA A 165 33.77 -5.34 30.07
CA ALA A 165 32.47 -5.88 29.67
C ALA A 165 31.31 -5.02 30.21
N ARG A 166 31.38 -4.60 31.48
CA ARG A 166 30.40 -3.70 32.11
C ARG A 166 30.35 -2.33 31.43
N LYS A 167 31.51 -1.77 31.08
CA LYS A 167 31.62 -0.51 30.31
C LYS A 167 30.98 -0.65 28.92
N LYS A 168 31.15 -1.79 28.24
CA LYS A 168 30.50 -2.06 26.96
C LYS A 168 28.98 -2.14 27.11
N LEU A 169 28.48 -2.88 28.10
CA LEU A 169 27.05 -2.97 28.37
C LEU A 169 26.42 -1.60 28.69
N LYS A 170 27.11 -0.76 29.48
CA LYS A 170 26.62 0.59 29.82
C LYS A 170 26.57 1.56 28.62
N LYS A 171 27.34 1.29 27.57
CA LYS A 171 27.37 2.12 26.35
C LYS A 171 26.27 1.74 25.34
N LEU A 172 25.58 0.62 25.53
CA LEU A 172 24.49 0.10 24.67
C LEU A 172 23.10 0.52 25.16
#